data_AF-W6YE44-F1
#
_entry.id   AF-W6YE44-F1
#
_cell.length_a   1.000
_cell.length_b   1.000
_cell.length_c   1.000
_cell.angle_alpha   90.00
_cell.angle_beta   90.00
_cell.angle_gamma   90.00
#
_symmetry.space_group_name_H-M   'P 1'
#
loop_
_entity.id
_entity.type
_entity.pdbx_description
1 polymer ?
#
loop_
_entity_poly.entity_id
_entity_poly.type
_entity_poly.pdbx_seq_one_letter_code
_entity_poly.pdbx_strand_id
1 'polypeptide(L)'
;MPSKALGCAQEGWMLGFPLSYLEVLKQNCEKIGRPLIIDEAQNVLGKAGDFFSFTHHTEDGGVVPDTLTLSKTMGNGLPLSYVLTSNKIARHAEENGFLLYNTHINYPCPAAVNDNVFGKVFREDLCVRCKRLGVKLPAGLKKFQSRYGCIGDNLDRGLTTGVEIVSDGNTKAGQKMEKMGLWAQLATMASLGGVFRIAHPITVMEEELHVALGIIEEALRMTPGTMPLYVIDEAAIDGQPIVKSNI
;
A
#
# COMPACT_ATOMS: atom_id res chain seq x y z
N MET A 1 17.52 -15.67 -7.48
CA MET A 1 17.04 -14.59 -8.35
C MET A 1 16.38 -13.55 -7.46
N PRO A 2 16.66 -12.23 -7.58
CA PRO A 2 15.92 -11.25 -6.79
C PRO A 2 14.43 -11.34 -7.18
N SER A 3 13.54 -11.39 -6.19
CA SER A 3 12.10 -11.59 -6.45
C SER A 3 11.54 -10.43 -7.28
N LYS A 4 10.64 -10.73 -8.23
CA LYS A 4 9.99 -9.70 -9.06
C LYS A 4 9.12 -8.74 -8.23
N ALA A 5 8.77 -9.12 -7.00
CA ALA A 5 8.21 -8.22 -5.99
C ALA A 5 9.03 -6.93 -5.76
N LEU A 6 10.34 -6.91 -6.09
CA LEU A 6 11.15 -5.68 -6.09
C LEU A 6 10.69 -4.62 -7.11
N GLY A 7 10.01 -4.99 -8.21
CA GLY A 7 9.48 -4.01 -9.17
C GLY A 7 8.42 -3.10 -8.52
N CYS A 8 7.65 -3.64 -7.57
CA CYS A 8 6.68 -2.87 -6.78
C CYS A 8 7.36 -1.93 -5.77
N ALA A 9 8.57 -2.28 -5.33
CA ALA A 9 9.38 -1.43 -4.48
C ALA A 9 10.05 -0.26 -5.24
N GLN A 10 10.37 -0.45 -6.54
CA GLN A 10 11.11 0.55 -7.34
C GLN A 10 10.35 1.85 -7.60
N GLU A 11 9.01 1.82 -7.61
CA GLU A 11 8.18 3.02 -7.74
C GLU A 11 7.70 3.57 -6.38
N GLY A 12 8.32 3.14 -5.28
CA GLY A 12 8.12 3.71 -3.93
C GLY A 12 6.83 3.27 -3.25
N TRP A 13 6.17 2.21 -3.74
CA TRP A 13 4.81 1.90 -3.31
C TRP A 13 4.74 1.19 -1.97
N MET A 14 5.64 0.24 -1.73
CA MET A 14 5.65 -0.60 -0.54
C MET A 14 7.08 -1.11 -0.36
N LEU A 15 7.80 -0.63 0.62
CA LEU A 15 9.06 -1.21 1.04
C LEU A 15 8.95 -1.50 2.52
N GLY A 16 8.87 -2.79 2.86
CA GLY A 16 9.30 -3.28 4.16
C GLY A 16 10.81 -3.10 4.20
N PHE A 17 11.26 -1.90 4.56
CA PHE A 17 12.67 -1.68 4.79
C PHE A 17 13.12 -2.55 5.97
N PRO A 18 14.34 -3.09 5.96
CA PRO A 18 14.91 -3.69 7.16
C PRO A 18 14.86 -2.71 8.33
N LEU A 19 14.80 -3.25 9.54
CA LEU A 19 15.00 -2.46 10.77
C LEU A 19 16.26 -1.60 10.64
N SER A 20 16.19 -0.39 11.18
CA SER A 20 17.23 0.64 11.16
C SER A 20 17.59 1.20 9.78
N TYR A 21 16.96 0.79 8.67
CA TYR A 21 17.32 1.28 7.33
C TYR A 21 17.21 2.81 7.22
N LEU A 22 16.07 3.37 7.63
CA LEU A 22 15.85 4.82 7.58
C LEU A 22 16.78 5.56 8.55
N GLU A 23 17.11 4.95 9.67
CA GLU A 23 18.03 5.51 10.67
C GLU A 23 19.45 5.62 10.08
N VAL A 24 19.96 4.51 9.52
CA VAL A 24 21.27 4.46 8.85
C VAL A 24 21.29 5.42 7.66
N LEU A 25 20.19 5.52 6.90
CA LEU A 25 20.07 6.47 5.81
C LEU A 25 20.17 7.92 6.32
N LYS A 26 19.45 8.28 7.39
CA LYS A 26 19.52 9.60 8.03
C LYS A 26 20.93 9.92 8.51
N GLN A 27 21.57 8.99 9.23
CA GLN A 27 22.95 9.17 9.70
C GLN A 27 23.94 9.38 8.55
N ASN A 28 23.78 8.67 7.43
CA ASN A 28 24.64 8.85 6.26
C ASN A 28 24.40 10.20 5.58
N CYS A 29 23.14 10.63 5.42
CA CYS A 29 22.79 11.96 4.95
C CYS A 29 23.46 13.06 5.78
N GLU A 30 23.42 12.93 7.11
CA GLU A 30 24.06 13.87 8.04
C GLU A 30 25.58 13.91 7.89
N LYS A 31 26.24 12.75 7.77
CA LYS A 31 27.70 12.66 7.56
C LYS A 31 28.18 13.40 6.31
N ILE A 32 27.38 13.41 5.25
CA ILE A 32 27.71 14.10 3.98
C ILE A 32 27.08 15.49 3.86
N GLY A 33 26.41 15.98 4.91
CA GLY A 33 25.76 17.29 4.94
C GLY A 33 24.60 17.44 3.95
N ARG A 34 23.85 16.36 3.66
CA ARG A 34 22.70 16.35 2.76
C ARG A 34 21.39 16.15 3.54
N PRO A 35 20.27 16.78 3.13
CA PRO A 35 18.99 16.57 3.77
C PRO A 35 18.39 15.20 3.40
N LEU A 36 17.72 14.57 4.36
CA LEU A 36 16.82 13.45 4.11
C LEU A 36 15.43 13.99 3.78
N ILE A 37 14.93 13.66 2.59
CA ILE A 37 13.58 13.98 2.14
C ILE A 37 12.79 12.68 2.07
N ILE A 38 11.64 12.61 2.73
CA ILE A 38 10.73 11.46 2.66
C ILE A 38 9.44 11.90 1.95
N ASP A 39 9.03 11.13 0.95
CA ASP A 39 7.74 11.30 0.28
C ASP A 39 6.69 10.38 0.91
N GLU A 40 5.69 10.97 1.54
CA GLU A 40 4.58 10.29 2.20
C GLU A 40 3.26 10.49 1.45
N ALA A 41 3.29 11.02 0.23
CA ALA A 41 2.08 11.36 -0.52
C ALA A 41 1.14 10.16 -0.71
N GLN A 42 1.66 8.92 -0.74
CA GLN A 42 0.85 7.71 -0.87
C GLN A 42 0.51 7.03 0.47
N ASN A 43 1.36 7.17 1.49
CA ASN A 43 1.37 6.26 2.64
C ASN A 43 0.86 6.90 3.95
N VAL A 44 0.65 8.22 3.95
CA VAL A 44 0.14 9.00 5.09
C VAL A 44 -1.32 8.63 5.47
N LEU A 45 -1.75 9.08 6.65
CA LEU A 45 -3.11 8.94 7.20
C LEU A 45 -3.49 7.48 7.50
N GLY A 46 -2.55 6.66 7.93
CA GLY A 46 -2.82 5.26 8.29
C GLY A 46 -2.82 4.30 7.10
N LYS A 47 -2.61 4.79 5.88
CA LYS A 47 -2.65 3.96 4.67
C LYS A 47 -1.63 2.82 4.71
N ALA A 48 -0.46 3.06 5.29
CA ALA A 48 0.57 2.06 5.57
C ALA A 48 0.49 1.44 6.99
N GLY A 49 -0.60 1.66 7.72
CA GLY A 49 -0.83 1.11 9.08
C GLY A 49 -0.49 2.08 10.21
N ASP A 50 0.38 3.05 9.99
CA ASP A 50 0.68 4.14 10.93
C ASP A 50 0.39 5.50 10.30
N PHE A 51 0.32 6.55 11.12
CA PHE A 51 -0.05 7.89 10.65
C PHE A 51 0.89 8.38 9.53
N PHE A 52 2.20 8.26 9.75
CA PHE A 52 3.22 8.35 8.71
C PHE A 52 3.90 6.99 8.59
N SER A 53 4.24 6.56 7.38
CA SER A 53 4.89 5.28 7.20
C SER A 53 6.32 5.25 7.77
N PHE A 54 7.05 6.37 7.76
CA PHE A 54 8.41 6.40 8.32
C PHE A 54 8.46 6.22 9.85
N THR A 55 7.33 6.27 10.57
CA THR A 55 7.28 6.09 12.04
C THR A 55 7.03 4.64 12.46
N HIS A 56 6.96 3.70 11.53
CA HIS A 56 6.54 2.31 11.81
C HIS A 56 7.47 1.56 12.78
N HIS A 57 8.78 1.75 12.62
CA HIS A 57 9.80 1.13 13.48
C HIS A 57 10.17 2.07 14.61
N THR A 58 9.26 2.23 15.56
CA THR A 58 9.52 3.04 16.75
C THR A 58 10.60 2.44 17.65
N GLU A 59 10.82 1.13 17.56
CA GLU A 59 11.89 0.42 18.28
C GLU A 59 13.31 0.89 17.93
N ASP A 60 13.52 1.44 16.73
CA ASP A 60 14.85 1.90 16.25
C ASP A 60 15.10 3.39 16.57
N GLY A 61 14.41 3.95 17.58
CA GLY A 61 14.53 5.36 17.95
C GLY A 61 13.78 6.35 17.04
N GLY A 62 13.19 5.85 15.95
CA GLY A 62 12.44 6.64 14.96
C GLY A 62 13.34 7.55 14.10
N VAL A 63 12.79 8.05 12.99
CA VAL A 63 13.49 8.97 12.08
C VAL A 63 12.65 10.21 11.86
N VAL A 64 13.29 11.37 11.99
CA VAL A 64 12.69 12.66 11.62
C VAL A 64 13.36 13.13 10.33
N PRO A 65 12.63 13.17 9.18
CA PRO A 65 13.19 13.71 7.96
C PRO A 65 13.41 15.22 8.06
N ASP A 66 14.33 15.73 7.25
CA ASP A 66 14.57 17.18 7.14
C ASP A 66 13.45 17.86 6.35
N THR A 67 12.87 17.15 5.37
CA THR A 67 11.71 17.57 4.59
C THR A 67 10.76 16.39 4.35
N LEU A 68 9.46 16.67 4.40
CA LEU A 68 8.39 15.72 4.15
C LEU A 68 7.47 16.24 3.05
N THR A 69 7.17 15.42 2.05
CA THR A 69 6.16 15.75 1.03
C THR A 69 4.88 14.97 1.26
N LEU A 70 3.74 15.67 1.23
CA LEU A 70 2.40 15.08 1.38
C LEU A 70 1.50 15.51 0.22
N SER A 71 0.55 14.66 -0.19
CA SER A 71 -0.46 14.98 -1.21
C SER A 71 -1.57 13.91 -1.21
N LYS A 72 -2.13 13.57 -2.38
CA LYS A 72 -3.14 12.53 -2.63
C LYS A 72 -4.29 12.57 -1.60
N THR A 73 -4.32 11.60 -0.67
CA THR A 73 -5.38 11.44 0.33
C THR A 73 -5.60 12.69 1.18
N MET A 74 -4.58 13.54 1.32
CA MET A 74 -4.68 14.80 2.05
C MET A 74 -5.79 15.72 1.53
N GLY A 75 -5.96 15.79 0.21
CA GLY A 75 -7.00 16.61 -0.41
C GLY A 75 -8.34 15.88 -0.61
N ASN A 76 -8.40 14.58 -0.29
CA ASN A 76 -9.57 13.71 -0.53
C ASN A 76 -10.21 13.92 -1.91
N GLY A 77 -9.39 14.00 -2.97
CA GLY A 77 -9.81 14.25 -4.35
C GLY A 77 -9.61 15.69 -4.84
N LEU A 78 -9.43 16.66 -3.94
CA LEU A 78 -9.03 18.02 -4.33
C LEU A 78 -7.51 18.14 -4.51
N PRO A 79 -7.02 19.01 -5.41
CA PRO A 79 -5.60 19.26 -5.59
C PRO A 79 -5.01 19.92 -4.34
N LEU A 80 -4.21 19.17 -3.59
CA LEU A 80 -3.57 19.63 -2.37
C LEU A 80 -2.26 18.88 -2.16
N SER A 81 -1.22 19.64 -1.82
CA SER A 81 0.07 19.10 -1.43
C SER A 81 0.72 19.97 -0.37
N TYR A 82 1.64 19.37 0.37
CA TYR A 82 2.43 20.02 1.40
C TYR A 82 3.89 19.67 1.21
N VAL A 83 4.73 20.66 1.46
CA VAL A 83 6.15 20.45 1.75
C VAL A 83 6.35 20.95 3.17
N LEU A 84 6.62 20.04 4.10
CA LEU A 84 6.99 20.37 5.46
C LEU A 84 8.50 20.29 5.57
N THR A 85 9.13 21.23 6.25
CA THR A 85 10.58 21.25 6.43
C THR A 85 10.96 21.77 7.80
N SER A 86 12.18 21.47 8.25
CA SER A 86 12.70 21.98 9.50
C SER A 86 12.81 23.52 9.48
N ASN A 87 12.69 24.15 10.66
CA ASN A 87 12.90 25.60 10.82
C ASN A 87 14.27 26.06 10.31
N LYS A 88 15.30 25.21 10.42
CA LYS A 88 16.65 25.49 9.92
C LYS A 88 16.65 25.65 8.40
N ILE A 89 16.00 24.74 7.68
CA ILE A 89 15.91 24.80 6.20
C ILE A 89 15.02 25.96 5.77
N ALA A 90 13.89 26.17 6.44
CA ALA A 90 12.99 27.29 6.13
C ALA A 90 13.71 28.65 6.27
N ARG A 91 14.46 28.86 7.36
CA ARG A 91 15.26 30.08 7.56
C ARG A 91 16.35 30.23 6.52
N HIS A 92 17.08 29.15 6.23
CA HIS A 92 18.12 29.20 5.20
C HIS A 92 17.54 29.56 3.82
N ALA A 93 16.38 29.01 3.46
CA ALA A 93 15.70 29.34 2.22
C ALA A 93 15.30 30.83 2.17
N GLU A 94 14.72 31.35 3.26
CA GLU A 94 14.35 32.76 3.41
C GLU A 94 15.57 33.71 3.31
N GLU A 95 16.65 33.42 4.05
CA GLU A 95 17.90 34.20 4.03
C GLU A 95 18.55 34.24 2.63
N ASN A 96 18.32 33.21 1.82
CA ASN A 96 18.83 33.12 0.44
C ASN A 96 17.81 33.58 -0.61
N GLY A 97 16.71 34.22 -0.21
CA GLY A 97 15.72 34.80 -1.11
C GLY A 97 14.88 33.77 -1.88
N PHE A 98 14.76 32.53 -1.38
CA PHE A 98 13.88 31.54 -1.98
C PHE A 98 12.42 31.97 -1.83
N LEU A 99 11.72 32.11 -2.95
CA LEU A 99 10.31 32.46 -2.99
C LEU A 99 9.55 31.38 -3.76
N LEU A 100 8.71 30.63 -3.04
CA LEU A 100 7.70 29.77 -3.67
C LEU A 100 6.40 30.57 -3.79
N TYR A 101 6.07 30.98 -5.02
CA TYR A 101 4.84 31.69 -5.31
C TYR A 101 4.05 30.97 -6.39
N ASN A 102 2.80 30.62 -6.10
CA ASN A 102 1.85 30.14 -7.10
C ASN A 102 0.45 30.68 -6.78
N THR A 103 -0.41 30.82 -7.79
CA THR A 103 -1.73 31.45 -7.68
C THR A 103 -2.65 30.76 -6.66
N HIS A 104 -2.44 29.46 -6.43
CA HIS A 104 -3.32 28.63 -5.61
C HIS A 104 -2.69 28.23 -4.28
N ILE A 105 -1.59 28.86 -3.87
CA ILE A 105 -0.96 28.59 -2.58
C ILE A 105 -1.92 29.03 -1.47
N ASN A 106 -2.08 28.20 -0.45
CA ASN A 106 -2.99 28.47 0.68
C ASN A 106 -4.44 28.72 0.28
N TYR A 107 -4.93 28.07 -0.79
CA TYR A 107 -6.33 28.19 -1.22
C TYR A 107 -7.28 27.64 -0.13
N PRO A 108 -8.29 28.41 0.31
CA PRO A 108 -9.08 28.08 1.50
C PRO A 108 -9.95 26.83 1.33
N CYS A 109 -10.42 26.54 0.11
CA CYS A 109 -11.30 25.41 -0.14
C CYS A 109 -10.60 24.04 0.08
N PRO A 110 -9.45 23.72 -0.57
CA PRO A 110 -8.67 22.53 -0.25
C PRO A 110 -8.24 22.45 1.22
N ALA A 111 -7.91 23.59 1.84
CA ALA A 111 -7.52 23.64 3.26
C ALA A 111 -8.67 23.21 4.19
N ALA A 112 -9.90 23.70 3.95
CA ALA A 112 -11.08 23.31 4.72
C ALA A 112 -11.43 21.83 4.55
N VAL A 113 -11.26 21.28 3.34
CA VAL A 113 -11.43 19.83 3.11
C VAL A 113 -10.38 19.04 3.88
N ASN A 114 -9.12 19.47 3.86
CA ASN A 114 -8.07 18.80 4.61
C ASN A 114 -8.30 18.82 6.13
N ASP A 115 -8.74 19.95 6.68
CA ASP A 115 -9.11 20.03 8.10
C ASP A 115 -10.21 19.02 8.46
N ASN A 116 -11.23 18.87 7.59
CA ASN A 116 -12.25 17.85 7.78
C ASN A 116 -11.69 16.41 7.70
N VAL A 117 -10.79 16.15 6.74
CA VAL A 117 -10.12 14.84 6.60
C VAL A 117 -9.34 14.49 7.87
N PHE A 118 -8.49 15.40 8.35
CA PHE A 118 -7.75 15.21 9.60
C PHE A 118 -8.70 15.02 10.78
N GLY A 119 -9.72 15.87 10.89
CA GLY A 119 -10.73 15.77 11.93
C GLY A 119 -11.43 14.40 11.94
N LYS A 120 -11.76 13.85 10.77
CA LYS A 120 -12.35 12.51 10.66
C LYS A 120 -11.34 11.41 11.03
N VAL A 121 -10.12 11.50 10.53
CA VAL A 121 -9.05 10.53 10.81
C VAL A 121 -8.80 10.39 12.30
N PHE A 122 -8.74 11.50 13.03
CA PHE A 122 -8.52 11.49 14.48
C PHE A 122 -9.78 11.14 15.27
N ARG A 123 -10.96 11.69 14.93
CA ARG A 123 -12.21 11.41 15.69
C ARG A 123 -12.65 9.95 15.59
N GLU A 124 -12.33 9.28 14.49
CA GLU A 124 -12.74 7.88 14.23
C GLU A 124 -11.60 6.88 14.39
N ASP A 125 -10.44 7.30 14.90
CA ASP A 125 -9.24 6.48 15.06
C ASP A 125 -8.89 5.67 13.80
N LEU A 126 -8.99 6.31 12.63
CA LEU A 126 -8.91 5.61 11.36
C LEU A 126 -7.57 4.91 11.16
N CYS A 127 -6.46 5.46 11.69
CA CYS A 127 -5.15 4.81 11.62
C CYS A 127 -5.14 3.47 12.37
N VAL A 128 -5.73 3.42 13.57
CA VAL A 128 -5.85 2.18 14.36
C VAL A 128 -6.69 1.16 13.62
N ARG A 129 -7.81 1.62 13.03
CA ARG A 129 -8.66 0.76 12.19
C ARG A 129 -7.92 0.24 10.95
N CYS A 130 -7.15 1.08 10.27
CA CYS A 130 -6.34 0.69 9.12
C CYS A 130 -5.31 -0.38 9.51
N LYS A 131 -4.66 -0.25 10.67
CA LYS A 131 -3.73 -1.26 11.19
C LYS A 131 -4.43 -2.60 11.47
N ARG A 132 -5.60 -2.56 12.12
CA ARG A 132 -6.41 -3.76 12.41
C ARG A 132 -6.94 -4.45 11.16
N LEU A 133 -7.43 -3.70 10.20
CA LEU A 133 -7.99 -4.24 8.95
C LEU A 133 -6.90 -4.64 7.95
N GLY A 134 -5.73 -3.99 7.99
CA GLY A 134 -4.61 -4.23 7.08
C GLY A 134 -4.08 -5.67 7.10
N VAL A 135 -4.25 -6.40 8.21
CA VAL A 135 -3.82 -7.81 8.31
C VAL A 135 -4.79 -8.80 7.66
N LYS A 136 -6.03 -8.39 7.35
CA LYS A 136 -7.11 -9.28 6.92
C LYS A 136 -6.89 -9.78 5.49
N LEU A 137 -6.60 -8.86 4.57
CA LEU A 137 -6.38 -9.20 3.17
C LEU A 137 -5.12 -10.06 2.95
N PRO A 138 -3.94 -9.71 3.53
CA PRO A 138 -2.75 -10.57 3.46
C PRO A 138 -2.98 -11.97 4.03
N ALA A 139 -3.70 -12.08 5.15
CA ALA A 139 -4.04 -13.38 5.72
C ALA A 139 -4.92 -14.23 4.78
N GLY A 140 -5.88 -13.61 4.08
CA GLY A 140 -6.71 -14.30 3.08
C GLY A 140 -5.90 -14.71 1.84
N LEU A 141 -5.06 -13.83 1.32
CA LEU A 141 -4.18 -14.11 0.19
C LEU A 141 -3.19 -15.24 0.49
N LYS A 142 -2.66 -15.30 1.71
CA LYS A 142 -1.80 -16.41 2.15
C LYS A 142 -2.54 -17.76 2.14
N LYS A 143 -3.84 -17.78 2.46
CA LYS A 143 -4.66 -19.00 2.29
C LYS A 143 -4.79 -19.37 0.82
N PHE A 144 -4.99 -18.38 -0.05
CA PHE A 144 -5.07 -18.62 -1.49
C PHE A 144 -3.74 -19.08 -2.09
N GLN A 145 -2.58 -18.62 -1.62
CA GLN A 145 -1.27 -19.15 -2.04
C GLN A 145 -1.16 -20.67 -1.86
N SER A 146 -1.71 -21.21 -0.76
CA SER A 146 -1.72 -22.66 -0.54
C SER A 146 -2.62 -23.43 -1.51
N ARG A 147 -3.56 -22.74 -2.17
CA ARG A 147 -4.57 -23.31 -3.07
C ARG A 147 -4.25 -23.06 -4.53
N TYR A 148 -3.63 -21.95 -4.88
CA TYR A 148 -3.43 -21.49 -6.24
C TYR A 148 -1.95 -21.26 -6.50
N GLY A 149 -1.33 -22.11 -7.32
CA GLY A 149 0.11 -22.06 -7.60
C GLY A 149 0.58 -20.83 -8.37
N CYS A 150 -0.35 -20.02 -8.89
CA CYS A 150 -0.04 -18.77 -9.58
C CYS A 150 0.17 -17.58 -8.64
N ILE A 151 -0.13 -17.69 -7.34
CA ILE A 151 0.09 -16.58 -6.40
C ILE A 151 1.52 -16.67 -5.89
N GLY A 152 2.34 -15.69 -6.28
CA GLY A 152 3.72 -15.52 -5.84
C GLY A 152 3.81 -14.78 -4.51
N ASP A 153 4.89 -14.03 -4.30
CA ASP A 153 5.10 -13.28 -3.07
C ASP A 153 4.07 -12.15 -2.91
N ASN A 154 3.71 -11.89 -1.66
CA ASN A 154 2.88 -10.74 -1.30
C ASN A 154 3.75 -9.69 -0.63
N LEU A 155 3.41 -8.43 -0.88
CA LEU A 155 4.01 -7.29 -0.22
C LEU A 155 2.88 -6.47 0.40
N ASP A 156 2.81 -6.47 1.72
CA ASP A 156 1.71 -5.85 2.44
C ASP A 156 2.20 -4.81 3.44
N ARG A 157 1.44 -3.72 3.51
CA ARG A 157 1.64 -2.68 4.52
C ARG A 157 0.34 -1.90 4.74
N GLY A 158 -0.24 -2.05 5.93
CA GLY A 158 -1.54 -1.44 6.24
C GLY A 158 -2.61 -1.85 5.24
N LEU A 159 -3.29 -0.87 4.64
CA LEU A 159 -4.35 -1.09 3.65
C LEU A 159 -3.84 -1.08 2.19
N THR A 160 -2.56 -1.32 2.00
CA THR A 160 -1.93 -1.45 0.68
C THR A 160 -1.30 -2.82 0.59
N THR A 161 -1.73 -3.59 -0.42
CA THR A 161 -1.25 -4.95 -0.65
C THR A 161 -0.91 -5.11 -2.12
N GLY A 162 0.31 -5.52 -2.41
CA GLY A 162 0.76 -6.04 -3.69
C GLY A 162 0.71 -7.56 -3.67
N VAL A 163 0.11 -8.14 -4.70
CA VAL A 163 0.00 -9.60 -4.89
C VAL A 163 0.65 -9.95 -6.21
N GLU A 164 1.75 -10.69 -6.18
CA GLU A 164 2.32 -11.21 -7.42
C GLU A 164 1.41 -12.33 -7.95
N ILE A 165 0.92 -12.18 -9.18
CA ILE A 165 0.32 -13.30 -9.91
C ILE A 165 1.32 -13.75 -10.96
N VAL A 166 2.07 -14.79 -10.63
CA VAL A 166 3.03 -15.44 -11.51
C VAL A 166 2.23 -16.10 -12.64
N SER A 167 2.45 -15.61 -13.85
CA SER A 167 1.86 -16.19 -15.05
C SER A 167 2.89 -16.35 -16.14
N ASP A 168 2.66 -17.32 -17.03
CA ASP A 168 3.40 -17.49 -18.29
C ASP A 168 2.98 -16.43 -19.33
N GLY A 169 2.62 -15.22 -18.89
CA GLY A 169 2.22 -14.09 -19.73
C GLY A 169 0.76 -14.09 -20.22
N ASN A 170 -0.03 -15.15 -19.95
CA ASN A 170 -1.39 -15.32 -20.50
C ASN A 170 -2.53 -15.22 -19.47
N THR A 171 -2.24 -15.04 -18.19
CA THR A 171 -3.27 -15.10 -17.15
C THR A 171 -4.10 -13.82 -17.08
N LYS A 172 -5.37 -13.90 -17.48
CA LYS A 172 -6.35 -12.78 -17.45
C LYS A 172 -7.03 -12.61 -16.09
N ALA A 173 -6.49 -13.20 -15.03
CA ALA A 173 -7.15 -13.29 -13.71
C ALA A 173 -7.55 -11.92 -13.18
N GLY A 174 -6.66 -10.93 -13.19
CA GLY A 174 -7.09 -9.64 -12.64
C GLY A 174 -7.80 -8.69 -13.61
N GLN A 175 -7.80 -8.93 -14.92
CA GLN A 175 -8.84 -8.34 -15.79
C GLN A 175 -10.23 -8.86 -15.40
N LYS A 176 -10.30 -10.13 -14.96
CA LYS A 176 -11.54 -10.73 -14.46
C LYS A 176 -11.93 -10.15 -13.11
N MET A 177 -10.97 -9.97 -12.19
CA MET A 177 -11.20 -9.27 -10.92
C MET A 177 -11.77 -7.87 -11.14
N GLU A 178 -11.18 -7.09 -12.06
CA GLU A 178 -11.67 -5.74 -12.40
C GLU A 178 -13.10 -5.77 -12.94
N LYS A 179 -13.41 -6.68 -13.88
CA LYS A 179 -14.77 -6.86 -14.42
C LYS A 179 -15.79 -7.28 -13.36
N MET A 180 -15.34 -7.96 -12.32
CA MET A 180 -16.16 -8.36 -11.17
C MET A 180 -16.28 -7.27 -10.11
N GLY A 181 -15.68 -6.09 -10.33
CA GLY A 181 -15.81 -4.93 -9.47
C GLY A 181 -14.67 -4.73 -8.46
N LEU A 182 -13.62 -5.55 -8.49
CA LEU A 182 -12.43 -5.30 -7.66
C LEU A 182 -11.61 -4.17 -8.27
N TRP A 183 -11.58 -3.03 -7.59
CA TRP A 183 -10.68 -1.94 -7.95
C TRP A 183 -9.24 -2.29 -7.57
N ALA A 184 -8.54 -2.97 -8.46
CA ALA A 184 -7.11 -3.25 -8.38
C ALA A 184 -6.38 -2.32 -9.35
N GLN A 185 -5.54 -1.42 -8.81
CA GLN A 185 -4.84 -0.43 -9.61
C GLN A 185 -3.67 -1.13 -10.32
N LEU A 186 -3.94 -1.53 -11.56
CA LEU A 186 -2.99 -1.84 -12.64
C LEU A 186 -2.22 -3.16 -12.52
N ALA A 187 -2.85 -4.21 -13.04
CA ALA A 187 -2.22 -5.43 -13.57
C ALA A 187 -1.37 -5.21 -14.83
N THR A 188 -1.50 -4.03 -15.43
CA THR A 188 -1.31 -3.83 -16.87
C THR A 188 -0.05 -3.06 -17.23
N MET A 189 0.69 -2.54 -16.25
CA MET A 189 1.99 -1.94 -16.51
C MET A 189 3.06 -3.03 -16.55
N ALA A 190 3.75 -3.17 -17.69
CA ALA A 190 4.83 -4.14 -17.83
C ALA A 190 5.95 -3.94 -16.79
N SER A 191 6.13 -2.71 -16.28
CA SER A 191 7.07 -2.38 -15.19
C SER A 191 6.74 -3.06 -13.86
N LEU A 192 5.50 -3.52 -13.67
CA LEU A 192 5.03 -4.17 -12.44
C LEU A 192 5.30 -5.67 -12.38
N GLY A 193 5.82 -6.27 -13.45
CA GLY A 193 6.24 -7.67 -13.45
C GLY A 193 5.15 -8.70 -13.15
N GLY A 194 3.85 -8.33 -13.23
CA GLY A 194 2.71 -9.18 -12.88
C GLY A 194 2.18 -8.99 -11.46
N VAL A 195 2.60 -7.94 -10.74
CA VAL A 195 2.09 -7.60 -9.41
C VAL A 195 0.78 -6.80 -9.49
N PHE A 196 -0.25 -7.30 -8.81
CA PHE A 196 -1.55 -6.67 -8.63
C PHE A 196 -1.55 -5.84 -7.36
N ARG A 197 -1.72 -4.52 -7.51
CA ARG A 197 -1.85 -3.62 -6.37
C ARG A 197 -3.31 -3.42 -5.98
N ILE A 198 -3.59 -3.66 -4.71
CA ILE A 198 -4.89 -3.40 -4.09
C ILE A 198 -4.68 -2.36 -2.99
N ALA A 199 -5.22 -1.18 -3.21
CA ALA A 199 -5.05 -0.03 -2.33
C ALA A 199 -6.41 0.50 -1.87
N HIS A 200 -6.94 -0.09 -0.79
CA HIS A 200 -8.25 0.26 -0.23
C HIS A 200 -8.31 1.69 0.32
N PRO A 201 -9.45 2.38 0.24
CA PRO A 201 -9.63 3.62 0.98
C PRO A 201 -9.47 3.37 2.49
N ILE A 202 -8.98 4.35 3.24
CA ILE A 202 -8.88 4.26 4.71
C ILE A 202 -10.25 4.18 5.41
N THR A 203 -11.31 4.39 4.63
CA THR A 203 -12.70 4.23 5.05
C THR A 203 -13.23 2.79 4.93
N VAL A 204 -12.44 1.86 4.37
CA VAL A 204 -12.87 0.48 4.08
C VAL A 204 -13.38 -0.26 5.32
N MET A 205 -14.40 -1.07 5.12
CA MET A 205 -15.02 -1.93 6.13
C MET A 205 -14.55 -3.37 6.00
N GLU A 206 -14.70 -4.16 7.07
CA GLU A 206 -14.23 -5.55 7.09
C GLU A 206 -15.00 -6.42 6.09
N GLU A 207 -16.30 -6.15 5.93
CA GLU A 207 -17.18 -6.82 4.97
C GLU A 207 -16.72 -6.58 3.52
N GLU A 208 -16.26 -5.37 3.21
CA GLU A 208 -15.73 -5.03 1.87
C GLU A 208 -14.44 -5.80 1.58
N LEU A 209 -13.59 -6.03 2.59
CA LEU A 209 -12.40 -6.88 2.45
C LEU A 209 -12.75 -8.34 2.22
N HIS A 210 -13.83 -8.83 2.84
CA HIS A 210 -14.35 -10.17 2.58
C HIS A 210 -14.90 -10.32 1.16
N VAL A 211 -15.64 -9.31 0.68
CA VAL A 211 -16.11 -9.27 -0.71
C VAL A 211 -14.93 -9.25 -1.68
N ALA A 212 -13.90 -8.45 -1.39
CA ALA A 212 -12.68 -8.40 -2.21
C ALA A 212 -11.99 -9.77 -2.29
N LEU A 213 -11.82 -10.47 -1.16
CA LEU A 213 -11.26 -11.82 -1.13
C LEU A 213 -12.11 -12.82 -1.93
N GLY A 214 -13.43 -12.75 -1.82
CA GLY A 214 -14.34 -13.59 -2.61
C GLY A 214 -14.21 -13.37 -4.11
N ILE A 215 -14.13 -12.10 -4.55
CA ILE A 215 -13.91 -11.75 -5.96
C ILE A 215 -12.56 -12.28 -6.45
N ILE A 216 -11.50 -12.13 -5.64
CA ILE A 216 -10.15 -12.63 -5.98
C ILE A 216 -10.19 -14.15 -6.18
N GLU A 217 -10.76 -14.89 -5.22
CA GLU A 217 -10.85 -16.35 -5.28
C GLU A 217 -11.63 -16.83 -6.50
N GLU A 218 -12.78 -16.22 -6.75
CA GLU A 218 -13.65 -16.60 -7.86
C GLU A 218 -12.99 -16.28 -9.21
N ALA A 219 -12.33 -15.12 -9.33
CA ALA A 219 -11.58 -14.77 -10.53
C ALA A 219 -10.44 -15.76 -10.80
N LEU A 220 -9.73 -16.21 -9.76
CA LEU A 220 -8.70 -17.25 -9.88
C LEU A 220 -9.31 -18.61 -10.27
N ARG A 221 -10.39 -19.03 -9.61
CA ARG A 221 -11.08 -20.30 -9.89
C ARG A 221 -11.58 -20.39 -11.32
N MET A 222 -12.12 -19.29 -11.86
CA MET A 222 -12.68 -19.25 -13.21
C MET A 222 -11.67 -18.90 -14.31
N THR A 223 -10.38 -18.71 -13.99
CA THR A 223 -9.37 -18.34 -15.00
C THR A 223 -8.53 -19.59 -15.34
N PRO A 224 -8.53 -20.04 -16.61
CA PRO A 224 -7.65 -21.13 -17.04
C PRO A 224 -6.18 -20.78 -16.77
N GLY A 225 -5.41 -21.73 -16.26
CA GLY A 225 -4.00 -21.52 -15.87
C GLY A 225 -3.81 -21.03 -14.43
N THR A 226 -4.89 -20.74 -13.71
CA THR A 226 -4.87 -20.43 -12.26
C THR A 226 -5.70 -21.43 -11.46
N MET A 227 -5.84 -22.66 -11.95
CA MET A 227 -6.65 -23.67 -11.27
C MET A 227 -6.05 -24.05 -9.90
N PRO A 228 -6.89 -24.49 -8.95
CA PRO A 228 -6.41 -24.95 -7.66
C PRO A 228 -5.41 -26.11 -7.79
N LEU A 229 -4.40 -26.15 -6.92
CA LEU A 229 -3.42 -27.23 -6.78
C LEU A 229 -4.08 -28.57 -6.40
N TYR A 230 -5.26 -28.52 -5.78
CA TYR A 230 -6.06 -29.67 -5.40
C TYR A 230 -7.56 -29.35 -5.57
N VAL A 231 -8.36 -30.36 -5.90
CA VAL A 231 -9.81 -30.24 -5.99
C VAL A 231 -10.40 -30.49 -4.61
N ILE A 232 -11.17 -29.55 -4.07
CA ILE A 232 -11.96 -29.75 -2.86
C ILE A 232 -13.33 -30.24 -3.31
N ASP A 233 -13.72 -31.44 -2.89
CA ASP A 233 -15.04 -31.98 -3.16
C ASP A 233 -16.04 -31.39 -2.15
N GLU A 234 -16.91 -30.48 -2.60
CA GLU A 234 -17.89 -29.79 -1.75
C GLU A 234 -19.01 -30.72 -1.25
N ALA A 235 -19.06 -31.99 -1.70
CA ALA A 235 -20.05 -32.98 -1.28
C ALA A 235 -19.80 -33.57 0.14
N ALA A 236 -18.69 -33.23 0.80
CA ALA A 236 -18.37 -33.73 2.14
C ALA A 236 -18.79 -32.77 3.26
N ILE A 237 -20.09 -32.49 3.38
CA ILE A 237 -20.68 -31.93 4.61
C ILE A 237 -20.99 -33.12 5.54
N ASP A 238 -19.93 -33.68 6.14
CA ASP A 238 -19.94 -34.33 7.44
C ASP A 238 -18.48 -34.71 7.81
N GLY A 239 -17.80 -33.78 8.49
CA GLY A 239 -16.75 -34.15 9.43
C GLY A 239 -15.28 -33.97 9.01
N GLN A 240 -14.83 -34.29 7.78
CA GLN A 240 -13.43 -34.03 7.37
C GLN A 240 -13.26 -33.89 5.84
N PRO A 241 -12.50 -32.89 5.34
CA PRO A 241 -12.24 -32.73 3.91
C PRO A 241 -11.25 -33.79 3.40
N ILE A 242 -11.62 -34.50 2.33
CA ILE A 242 -10.72 -35.42 1.61
C ILE A 242 -9.97 -34.61 0.53
N VAL A 243 -8.66 -34.45 0.71
CA VAL A 243 -7.78 -33.82 -0.27
C VAL A 243 -7.41 -34.86 -1.34
N LYS A 244 -7.87 -34.68 -2.58
CA LYS A 244 -7.35 -35.45 -3.73
C LYS A 244 -6.30 -34.62 -4.45
N SER A 245 -5.07 -35.17 -4.47
CA SER A 245 -3.92 -34.62 -5.20
C SER A 245 -4.08 -34.89 -6.70
N ASN A 246 -3.89 -33.85 -7.53
CA ASN A 246 -3.83 -33.96 -8.98
C ASN A 246 -2.37 -34.11 -9.47
N ILE A 247 -1.63 -35.06 -8.90
CA ILE A 247 -0.34 -35.49 -9.44
C ILE A 247 -0.56 -36.71 -10.32
#